data_AF-A0A9N7YIW6-F1
#
_entry.id   AF-A0A9N7YIW6-F1
#
_cell.length_a   1.000
_cell.length_b   1.000
_cell.length_c   1.000
_cell.angle_alpha   90.00
_cell.angle_beta   90.00
_cell.angle_gamma   90.00
#
_symmetry.space_group_name_H-M   'P 1'
#
loop_
_entity.id
_entity.type
_entity.pdbx_description
1 polymer ?
#
loop_
_entity_poly.entity_id
_entity_poly.type
_entity_poly.pdbx_seq_one_letter_code
_entity_poly.pdbx_strand_id
1 'polypeptide(L)'
;MKDRLEQLKATCDQDDEDVEIAVDNAAFMDEFFSQIEDIRNSIDKIDDNVAEVKKLFSVILSAPTSEQKTQDELEAITNDIKKMANNARNKLK
;
A
#
# COMPACT_ATOMS: atom_id res chain seq x y z
N MET A 1 24.45 14.10 7.04
CA MET A 1 25.09 12.93 6.40
C MET A 1 26.16 13.44 5.45
N LYS A 2 27.36 12.84 5.45
CA LYS A 2 28.41 13.20 4.47
C LYS A 2 27.95 12.73 3.09
N ASP A 3 27.87 13.66 2.15
CA ASP A 3 27.57 13.38 0.75
C ASP A 3 28.67 12.45 0.19
N ARG A 4 28.27 11.28 -0.31
CA ARG A 4 29.16 10.26 -0.89
C ARG A 4 29.11 10.24 -2.42
N LEU A 5 28.40 11.18 -3.04
CA LEU A 5 28.22 11.21 -4.49
C LEU A 5 29.54 11.38 -5.24
N GLU A 6 30.48 12.17 -4.72
CA GLU A 6 31.82 12.32 -5.32
C GLU A 6 32.68 11.05 -5.22
N GLN A 7 32.54 10.28 -4.14
CA GLN A 7 33.29 9.02 -3.97
C GLN A 7 32.78 7.94 -4.93
N LEU A 8 31.47 7.90 -5.17
CA LEU A 8 30.85 7.00 -6.15
C LEU A 8 31.25 7.33 -7.59
N LYS A 9 31.35 8.62 -7.94
CA LYS A 9 31.83 9.05 -9.26
C LYS A 9 33.27 8.63 -9.52
N ALA A 10 34.15 8.72 -8.52
CA ALA A 10 35.56 8.39 -8.67
C ALA A 10 35.85 6.89 -8.88
N THR A 11 34.94 6.00 -8.46
CA THR A 11 35.07 4.55 -8.64
C THR A 11 34.41 4.03 -9.91
N CYS A 12 33.67 4.87 -10.65
CA CYS A 12 32.94 4.44 -11.85
C CYS A 12 33.87 4.24 -13.06
N ASP A 13 35.03 4.90 -13.09
CA ASP A 13 35.94 4.91 -14.25
C ASP A 13 36.80 3.63 -14.41
N GLN A 14 36.61 2.58 -13.60
CA GLN A 14 37.50 1.40 -13.59
C GLN A 14 36.87 0.04 -13.88
N ASP A 15 35.54 -0.08 -13.99
CA ASP A 15 34.88 -1.35 -14.35
C ASP A 15 33.69 -1.09 -15.29
N ASP A 16 33.96 -0.47 -16.45
CA ASP A 16 33.02 -0.40 -17.58
C ASP A 16 32.91 -1.77 -18.27
N GLU A 17 32.40 -2.77 -17.56
CA GLU A 17 31.55 -3.77 -18.23
C GLU A 17 30.20 -3.09 -18.39
N ASP A 18 29.96 -2.55 -19.59
CA ASP A 18 28.68 -1.96 -20.03
C ASP A 18 27.53 -2.93 -19.74
N VAL A 19 26.99 -2.87 -18.51
CA VAL A 19 25.64 -3.33 -18.24
C VAL A 19 24.74 -2.24 -18.79
N GLU A 20 24.56 -2.27 -20.11
CA GLU A 20 23.61 -1.46 -20.85
C GLU A 20 22.20 -1.80 -20.32
N ILE A 21 21.77 -1.12 -19.26
CA ILE A 21 20.36 -1.09 -18.89
C ILE A 21 19.71 -0.23 -19.97
N ALA A 22 19.17 -0.87 -21.01
CA ALA A 22 18.44 -0.17 -22.07
C ALA A 22 17.23 0.55 -21.46
N VAL A 23 17.39 1.84 -21.12
CA VAL A 23 16.35 2.74 -20.62
C VAL A 23 15.47 3.27 -21.78
N ASP A 24 15.45 2.58 -22.92
CA ASP A 24 14.78 3.04 -24.15
C ASP A 24 13.28 2.73 -24.21
N ASN A 25 12.69 2.28 -23.11
CA ASN A 25 11.24 2.10 -23.03
C ASN A 25 10.71 2.82 -21.79
N ALA A 26 10.34 4.09 -21.96
CA ALA A 26 9.74 4.92 -20.91
C ALA A 26 8.51 4.25 -20.25
N ALA A 27 7.85 3.32 -20.94
CA ALA A 27 6.70 2.56 -20.44
C ALA A 27 7.07 1.22 -19.77
N PHE A 28 8.35 0.84 -19.72
CA PHE A 28 8.78 -0.46 -19.15
C PHE A 28 8.36 -0.62 -17.68
N MET A 29 8.35 0.47 -16.93
CA MET A 29 8.01 0.47 -15.51
C MET A 29 6.60 0.97 -15.21
N ASP A 30 5.83 1.43 -16.20
CA ASP A 30 4.50 1.99 -15.96
C ASP A 30 3.55 0.96 -15.34
N GLU A 31 3.60 -0.29 -15.83
CA GLU A 31 2.82 -1.38 -15.26
C GLU A 31 3.28 -1.72 -13.83
N PHE A 32 4.59 -1.70 -13.58
CA PHE A 32 5.14 -1.93 -12.25
C PHE A 32 4.69 -0.85 -11.26
N PHE A 33 4.79 0.44 -11.63
CA PHE A 33 4.36 1.54 -10.78
C PHE A 33 2.85 1.57 -10.59
N SER A 34 2.07 1.22 -11.62
CA SER A 34 0.62 1.07 -11.49
C SER A 34 0.26 -0.02 -10.47
N GLN A 35 0.95 -1.16 -10.47
CA GLN A 35 0.73 -2.21 -9.47
C GLN A 35 1.09 -1.75 -8.04
N ILE A 36 2.19 -1.00 -7.88
CA ILE A 36 2.58 -0.42 -6.59
C ILE A 36 1.56 0.58 -6.09
N GLU A 37 1.08 1.48 -6.97
CA GLU A 37 0.06 2.47 -6.63
C GLU A 37 -1.25 1.79 -6.21
N ASP A 38 -1.66 0.76 -6.92
CA ASP A 38 -2.81 -0.07 -6.58
C ASP A 38 -2.70 -0.71 -5.19
N ILE A 39 -1.53 -1.26 -4.85
CA ILE A 39 -1.27 -1.86 -3.54
C ILE A 39 -1.34 -0.78 -2.46
N ARG A 40 -0.70 0.38 -2.69
CA ARG A 40 -0.72 1.51 -1.77
C ARG A 40 -2.15 2.00 -1.51
N ASN A 41 -2.93 2.22 -2.56
CA ASN A 41 -4.33 2.61 -2.47
C ASN A 41 -5.18 1.57 -1.72
N SER A 42 -4.86 0.29 -1.86
CA SER A 42 -5.54 -0.78 -1.11
C SER A 42 -5.21 -0.72 0.38
N ILE A 43 -3.96 -0.41 0.74
CA ILE A 43 -3.52 -0.25 2.13
C ILE A 43 -4.18 0.98 2.76
N ASP A 44 -4.18 2.11 2.06
CA ASP A 44 -4.79 3.36 2.55
C ASP A 44 -6.29 3.14 2.85
N LYS A 45 -7.03 2.48 1.95
CA LYS A 45 -8.44 2.12 2.18
C LYS A 45 -8.67 1.16 3.35
N ILE A 46 -7.73 0.24 3.58
CA ILE A 46 -7.80 -0.66 4.76
C ILE A 46 -7.67 0.17 6.04
N ASP A 47 -6.76 1.14 6.08
CA ASP A 47 -6.57 2.01 7.25
C ASP A 47 -7.82 2.85 7.54
N ASP A 48 -8.41 3.46 6.50
CA ASP A 48 -9.67 4.20 6.58
C ASP A 48 -10.80 3.32 7.15
N ASN A 49 -10.96 2.10 6.62
CA ASN A 49 -11.97 1.16 7.09
C ASN A 49 -11.71 0.73 8.54
N VAL A 50 -10.45 0.56 8.95
CA VAL A 50 -10.10 0.24 10.34
C VAL A 50 -10.44 1.40 11.27
N ALA A 51 -10.27 2.65 10.83
CA ALA A 51 -10.69 3.83 11.59
C ALA A 51 -12.22 3.86 11.77
N GLU A 52 -13.00 3.58 10.73
CA GLU A 52 -14.46 3.54 10.81
C GLU A 52 -14.95 2.39 11.69
N VAL A 53 -14.32 1.22 11.63
CA VAL A 53 -14.60 0.09 12.54
C VAL A 53 -14.44 0.52 14.00
N LYS A 54 -13.36 1.23 14.36
CA LYS A 54 -13.15 1.74 15.72
C LYS A 54 -14.26 2.70 16.14
N LYS A 55 -14.73 3.55 15.22
CA LYS A 55 -15.84 4.48 15.48
C LYS A 55 -17.17 3.74 15.70
N LEU A 56 -17.49 2.76 14.86
CA LEU A 56 -18.69 1.93 15.05
C LEU A 56 -18.65 1.16 16.37
N PHE A 57 -17.50 0.60 16.75
CA PHE A 57 -17.33 0.00 18.08
C PHE A 57 -17.57 1.01 19.20
N SER A 58 -17.05 2.24 19.07
CA SER A 58 -17.30 3.29 20.06
C SER A 58 -18.78 3.61 20.18
N VAL A 59 -19.53 3.67 19.06
CA VAL A 59 -20.98 3.91 19.06
C VAL A 59 -21.70 2.77 19.77
N ILE A 60 -21.43 1.51 19.39
CA ILE A 60 -22.06 0.31 19.96
C ILE A 60 -21.85 0.25 21.49
N LEU A 61 -20.63 0.53 21.96
CA LEU A 61 -20.30 0.48 23.38
C LEU A 61 -20.87 1.66 24.19
N SER A 62 -21.13 2.79 23.53
CA SER A 62 -21.70 3.98 24.17
C SER A 62 -23.24 3.95 24.27
N ALA A 63 -23.89 3.18 23.40
CA ALA A 63 -25.33 3.07 23.38
C ALA A 63 -25.82 2.07 24.46
N PRO A 64 -26.94 2.35 25.16
CA PRO A 64 -27.51 1.44 26.16
C PRO A 64 -28.02 0.13 25.53
N THR A 65 -28.27 0.14 24.22
CA THR A 65 -28.64 -1.01 23.40
C THR A 65 -27.98 -0.88 22.03
N SER A 66 -27.44 -1.97 21.48
CA SER A 66 -26.87 -1.95 20.12
C SER A 66 -27.97 -1.84 19.06
N GLU A 67 -27.78 -1.00 18.05
CA GLU A 67 -28.65 -0.92 16.88
C GLU A 67 -28.24 -1.97 15.83
N GLN A 68 -29.21 -2.70 15.26
CA GLN A 68 -28.94 -3.74 14.24
C GLN A 68 -28.21 -3.16 13.03
N LYS A 69 -28.62 -1.96 12.59
CA LYS A 69 -28.00 -1.27 11.45
C LYS A 69 -26.50 -1.05 11.66
N THR A 70 -26.08 -0.65 12.86
CA THR A 70 -24.66 -0.44 13.19
C THR A 70 -23.87 -1.74 13.20
N GLN A 71 -24.49 -2.86 13.58
CA GLN A 71 -23.86 -4.19 13.50
C GLN A 71 -23.69 -4.64 12.04
N ASP A 72 -24.70 -4.43 11.21
CA ASP A 72 -24.64 -4.77 9.78
C ASP A 72 -23.55 -3.96 9.07
N GLU A 73 -23.45 -2.65 9.37
CA GLU A 73 -22.38 -1.78 8.88
C GLU A 73 -20.99 -2.24 9.34
N LEU A 74 -20.84 -2.63 10.61
CA LEU A 74 -19.59 -3.16 11.15
C LEU A 74 -19.16 -4.45 10.44
N GLU A 75 -20.09 -5.37 10.21
CA GLU A 75 -19.82 -6.62 9.50
C GLU A 75 -19.43 -6.38 8.05
N ALA A 76 -20.13 -5.47 7.35
CA ALA A 76 -19.81 -5.08 5.98
C ALA A 76 -18.37 -4.55 5.86
N ILE A 77 -18.00 -3.57 6.70
CA ILE A 77 -16.65 -2.98 6.66
C ILE A 77 -15.58 -4.02 7.02
N THR A 78 -15.85 -4.89 7.99
CA THR A 78 -14.93 -5.98 8.36
C THR A 78 -14.70 -6.95 7.19
N ASN A 79 -15.75 -7.26 6.44
CA ASN A 79 -15.64 -8.11 5.25
C ASN A 79 -14.86 -7.43 4.12
N ASP A 80 -15.04 -6.12 3.94
CA ASP A 80 -14.28 -5.36 2.94
C ASP A 80 -12.80 -5.25 3.30
N ILE A 81 -12.46 -5.04 4.58
CA ILE A 81 -11.08 -5.11 5.07
C ILE A 81 -10.45 -6.47 4.71
N LYS A 82 -11.14 -7.59 5.00
CA LYS A 82 -10.64 -8.93 4.69
C LYS A 82 -10.41 -9.14 3.20
N LYS A 83 -11.31 -8.66 2.34
CA LYS A 83 -11.17 -8.76 0.89
C LYS A 83 -9.99 -7.95 0.37
N MET A 84 -9.89 -6.69 0.77
CA MET A 84 -8.79 -5.80 0.34
C MET A 84 -7.44 -6.30 0.83
N ALA A 85 -7.34 -6.74 2.09
CA ALA A 85 -6.10 -7.29 2.63
C ALA A 85 -5.64 -8.54 1.86
N ASN A 86 -6.57 -9.44 1.50
CA ASN A 86 -6.23 -10.59 0.68
C ASN A 86 -5.80 -10.20 -0.74
N ASN A 87 -6.45 -9.20 -1.35
CA ASN A 87 -6.07 -8.70 -2.66
C ASN A 87 -4.65 -8.12 -2.65
N ALA A 88 -4.36 -7.20 -1.71
CA ALA A 88 -3.04 -6.61 -1.53
C ALA A 88 -1.98 -7.67 -1.28
N ARG A 89 -2.25 -8.65 -0.41
CA ARG A 89 -1.34 -9.78 -0.15
C ARG A 89 -1.07 -10.60 -1.40
N ASN A 90 -2.08 -10.85 -2.24
CA ASN A 90 -1.90 -11.65 -3.45
C ASN A 90 -1.16 -10.88 -4.55
N LYS A 91 -1.32 -9.54 -4.63
CA LYS A 91 -0.53 -8.69 -5.53
C LYS A 91 0.95 -8.57 -5.11
N LEU A 92 1.26 -8.84 -3.85
CA LEU A 92 2.62 -8.83 -3.29
C LEU A 92 3.36 -10.19 -3.36
N LYS A 93 2.69 -11.26 -3.79
CA LYS A 93 3.27 -12.60 -3.90
C LYS A 93 3.81 -12.85 -5.29
#